data_AF-A0A0K2T057-F1
#
_entry.id   AF-A0A0K2T057-F1
#
_cell.length_a   1.000
_cell.length_b   1.000
_cell.length_c   1.000
_cell.angle_alpha   90.00
_cell.angle_beta   90.00
_cell.angle_gamma   90.00
#
_symmetry.space_group_name_H-M   'P 1'
#
loop_
_entity.id
_entity.type
_entity.pdbx_description
1 polymer ?
#
loop_
_entity_poly.entity_id
_entity_poly.type
_entity_poly.pdbx_seq_one_letter_code
_entity_poly.pdbx_strand_id
1 'polypeptide(L)'
;MLSVIRLIPSYRLYKIDEVEEYNRSNPYIRTGYRGNLDWTDCLKSIFAFHNETLNIWTHLFGFFIFVGLFVREILFPDPNVHFGDWMILVGIIVSYQATMILSALFHVFSCHSKSVSQNCLSLDLLGISLCLLSTYLSGIYYAFYCDLFWRNFYLTTVGGIFIIASAAQLWPKITQDEYAFYRNVD
;
A
#
# COMPACT_ATOMS: atom_id res chain seq x y z
N MET A 1 2.88 -31.25 -13.36
CA MET A 1 1.87 -30.41 -14.06
C MET A 1 0.46 -30.55 -13.47
N LEU A 2 0.04 -31.74 -12.99
CA LEU A 2 -1.27 -31.95 -12.36
C LEU A 2 -1.40 -31.44 -10.91
N SER A 3 -0.29 -31.20 -10.20
CA SER A 3 -0.27 -30.66 -8.83
C SER A 3 -0.57 -29.17 -8.74
N VAL A 4 -0.28 -28.39 -9.79
CA VAL A 4 -0.54 -26.94 -9.85
C VAL A 4 -2.04 -26.66 -10.05
N ILE A 5 -2.75 -27.55 -10.72
CA ILE A 5 -4.19 -27.39 -11.00
C ILE A 5 -5.04 -27.55 -9.72
N ARG A 6 -4.58 -28.32 -8.72
CA ARG A 6 -5.25 -28.43 -7.40
C ARG A 6 -5.06 -27.21 -6.49
N LEU A 7 -4.16 -26.28 -6.85
CA LEU A 7 -3.94 -25.03 -6.11
C LEU A 7 -4.83 -23.89 -6.59
N ILE A 8 -5.56 -24.05 -7.70
CA ILE A 8 -6.48 -23.03 -8.20
C ILE A 8 -7.79 -23.14 -7.43
N PRO A 9 -8.10 -22.22 -6.51
CA PRO A 9 -9.36 -22.26 -5.78
C PRO A 9 -10.55 -22.20 -6.75
N SER A 10 -11.44 -23.18 -6.62
CA SER A 10 -12.69 -23.27 -7.39
C SER A 10 -13.76 -22.41 -6.73
N TYR A 11 -13.57 -21.09 -6.70
CA TYR A 11 -14.66 -20.15 -6.38
C TYR A 11 -15.19 -19.50 -7.65
N ARG A 12 -16.47 -19.12 -7.61
CA ARG A 12 -17.13 -18.42 -8.70
C ARG A 12 -16.57 -17.00 -8.82
N LEU A 13 -16.26 -16.60 -10.05
CA LEU A 13 -16.03 -15.18 -10.38
C LEU A 13 -17.34 -14.53 -10.81
N TYR A 14 -17.48 -13.26 -10.44
CA TYR A 14 -18.71 -12.49 -10.59
C TYR A 14 -18.56 -11.41 -11.67
N LYS A 15 -19.70 -11.02 -12.23
CA LYS A 15 -19.84 -9.77 -13.00
C LYS A 15 -19.99 -8.57 -12.06
N ILE A 16 -19.75 -7.37 -12.58
CA ILE A 16 -19.83 -6.13 -11.79
C ILE A 16 -21.21 -5.90 -11.16
N ASP A 17 -22.29 -6.29 -11.84
CA ASP A 17 -23.67 -6.19 -11.37
C ASP A 17 -24.03 -7.21 -10.28
N GLU A 18 -23.20 -8.24 -10.10
CA GLU A 18 -23.40 -9.32 -9.14
C GLU A 18 -22.64 -9.13 -7.81
N VAL A 19 -21.67 -8.20 -7.75
CA VAL A 19 -20.89 -7.92 -6.54
C VAL A 19 -21.44 -6.75 -5.74
N GLU A 20 -21.11 -6.68 -4.46
CA GLU A 20 -21.44 -5.56 -3.58
C GLU A 20 -20.94 -4.21 -4.11
N GLU A 21 -21.68 -3.14 -3.85
CA GLU A 21 -21.41 -1.81 -4.40
C GLU A 21 -20.02 -1.27 -4.05
N TYR A 22 -19.51 -1.55 -2.84
CA TYR A 22 -18.18 -1.13 -2.42
C TYR A 22 -17.04 -1.77 -3.22
N ASN A 23 -17.29 -2.90 -3.91
CA ASN A 23 -16.35 -3.57 -4.80
C ASN A 23 -16.46 -3.10 -6.26
N ARG A 24 -17.41 -2.23 -6.59
CA ARG A 24 -17.66 -1.71 -7.96
C ARG A 24 -16.90 -0.41 -8.23
N SER A 25 -15.61 -0.35 -7.87
CA SER A 25 -14.81 0.89 -8.00
C SER A 25 -14.68 1.38 -9.45
N ASN A 26 -14.49 0.46 -10.40
CA ASN A 26 -14.30 0.79 -11.81
C ASN A 26 -15.45 0.23 -12.67
N PRO A 27 -16.30 1.09 -13.26
CA PRO A 27 -17.45 0.64 -14.07
C PRO A 27 -17.04 -0.05 -15.37
N TYR A 28 -15.79 0.11 -15.84
CA TYR A 28 -15.31 -0.48 -17.09
C TYR A 28 -14.84 -1.94 -16.92
N ILE A 29 -14.55 -2.38 -15.70
CA ILE A 29 -14.25 -3.79 -15.41
C ILE A 29 -15.59 -4.51 -15.26
N ARG A 30 -15.95 -5.37 -16.21
CA ARG A 30 -17.28 -5.98 -16.25
C ARG A 30 -17.36 -7.35 -15.58
N THR A 31 -16.24 -8.05 -15.45
CA THR A 31 -16.19 -9.47 -15.04
C THR A 31 -14.91 -9.78 -14.29
N GLY A 32 -14.88 -10.93 -13.61
CA GLY A 32 -13.67 -11.45 -12.97
C GLY A 32 -13.52 -11.01 -11.52
N TYR A 33 -14.60 -10.52 -10.90
CA TYR A 33 -14.60 -10.12 -9.51
C TYR A 33 -14.65 -11.32 -8.57
N ARG A 34 -14.00 -11.17 -7.42
CA ARG A 34 -14.15 -12.06 -6.25
C ARG A 34 -15.18 -11.46 -5.30
N GLY A 35 -15.87 -12.29 -4.52
CA GLY A 35 -16.82 -11.79 -3.53
C GLY A 35 -17.10 -12.81 -2.43
N ASN A 36 -17.21 -12.31 -1.20
CA ASN A 36 -17.56 -13.07 0.02
C ASN A 36 -16.67 -14.31 0.26
N LEU A 37 -15.36 -14.16 0.00
CA LEU A 37 -14.39 -15.22 0.30
C LEU A 37 -13.99 -15.19 1.78
N ASP A 38 -13.72 -16.35 2.36
CA ASP A 38 -13.09 -16.41 3.68
C ASP A 38 -11.60 -16.02 3.62
N TRP A 39 -10.96 -15.88 4.78
CA TRP A 39 -9.55 -15.50 4.88
C TRP A 39 -8.61 -16.44 4.10
N THR A 40 -8.90 -17.74 4.11
CA THR A 40 -8.05 -18.75 3.50
C THR A 40 -8.15 -18.69 1.98
N ASP A 41 -9.36 -18.53 1.46
CA ASP A 41 -9.62 -18.43 0.03
C ASP A 41 -9.18 -17.08 -0.53
N CYS A 42 -9.20 -16.00 0.26
CA CYS A 42 -8.52 -14.75 -0.08
C CYS A 42 -7.01 -15.00 -0.29
N LEU A 43 -6.33 -15.71 0.61
CA LEU A 43 -4.90 -16.00 0.46
C LEU A 43 -4.61 -16.91 -0.74
N LYS A 44 -5.43 -17.96 -0.96
CA LYS A 44 -5.27 -18.83 -2.14
C LYS A 44 -5.50 -18.07 -3.45
N SER A 45 -6.36 -17.05 -3.45
CA SER A 45 -6.67 -16.25 -4.64
C SER A 45 -5.46 -15.53 -5.23
N ILE A 46 -4.39 -15.30 -4.45
CA ILE A 46 -3.11 -14.75 -4.94
C ILE A 46 -2.60 -15.51 -6.17
N PHE A 47 -2.82 -16.83 -6.22
CA PHE A 47 -2.38 -17.70 -7.31
C PHE A 47 -3.46 -17.96 -8.37
N ALA A 48 -4.58 -17.25 -8.32
CA ALA A 48 -5.70 -17.37 -9.26
C ALA A 48 -5.79 -16.13 -10.17
N PHE A 49 -6.48 -16.29 -11.32
CA PHE A 49 -6.68 -15.21 -12.28
C PHE A 49 -8.04 -14.52 -12.05
N HIS A 50 -8.01 -13.22 -11.79
CA HIS A 50 -9.16 -12.37 -11.49
C HIS A 50 -8.81 -10.88 -11.70
N ASN A 51 -9.77 -9.98 -11.51
CA ASN A 51 -9.60 -8.54 -11.75
C ASN A 51 -8.49 -7.88 -10.90
N GLU A 52 -8.25 -8.38 -9.68
CA GLU A 52 -7.19 -7.89 -8.78
C GLU A 52 -5.81 -8.58 -8.95
N THR A 53 -5.65 -9.56 -9.85
CA THR A 53 -4.41 -10.36 -9.92
C THR A 53 -3.18 -9.49 -10.17
N LEU A 54 -3.25 -8.58 -11.15
CA LEU A 54 -2.12 -7.70 -11.45
C LEU A 54 -1.81 -6.77 -10.28
N ASN A 55 -2.81 -6.17 -9.64
CA ASN A 55 -2.63 -5.29 -8.49
C ASN A 55 -1.86 -6.02 -7.36
N ILE A 56 -2.26 -7.26 -7.04
CA ILE A 56 -1.55 -8.07 -6.03
C ILE A 56 -0.09 -8.30 -6.44
N TRP A 57 0.14 -8.79 -7.66
CA TRP A 57 1.48 -9.20 -8.09
C TRP A 57 2.43 -8.01 -8.33
N THR A 58 1.95 -6.86 -8.79
CA THR A 58 2.78 -5.67 -8.95
C THR A 58 3.29 -5.15 -7.60
N HIS A 59 2.43 -5.10 -6.59
CA HIS A 59 2.81 -4.68 -5.24
C HIS A 59 3.70 -5.70 -4.53
N LEU A 60 3.41 -7.00 -4.65
CA LEU A 60 4.28 -8.06 -4.10
C LEU A 60 5.67 -8.04 -4.76
N PHE A 61 5.75 -7.88 -6.07
CA PHE A 61 7.01 -7.76 -6.78
C PHE A 61 7.80 -6.53 -6.31
N GLY A 62 7.14 -5.38 -6.19
CA GLY A 62 7.74 -4.17 -5.62
C GLY A 62 8.26 -4.39 -4.20
N PHE A 63 7.47 -5.03 -3.33
CA PHE A 63 7.87 -5.39 -1.97
C PHE A 63 9.17 -6.20 -1.96
N PHE A 64 9.28 -7.25 -2.78
CA PHE A 64 10.50 -8.07 -2.83
C PHE A 64 11.73 -7.33 -3.38
N ILE A 65 11.55 -6.37 -4.29
CA ILE A 65 12.65 -5.48 -4.71
C ILE A 65 13.18 -4.71 -3.51
N PHE A 66 12.31 -4.07 -2.72
CA PHE A 66 12.75 -3.30 -1.56
C PHE A 66 13.29 -4.17 -0.42
N VAL A 67 12.80 -5.40 -0.25
CA VAL A 67 13.43 -6.40 0.63
C VAL A 67 14.86 -6.69 0.17
N GLY A 68 15.09 -6.89 -1.13
CA GLY A 68 16.43 -7.09 -1.69
C GLY A 68 17.36 -5.91 -1.44
N LEU A 69 16.86 -4.68 -1.61
CA LEU A 69 17.60 -3.45 -1.30
C LEU A 69 17.92 -3.34 0.20
N PHE A 70 16.95 -3.66 1.06
CA PHE A 70 17.15 -3.66 2.52
C PHE A 70 18.22 -4.68 2.92
N VAL A 71 18.12 -5.92 2.45
CA VAL A 71 19.10 -6.97 2.73
C VAL A 71 20.49 -6.58 2.25
N ARG A 72 20.61 -5.98 1.05
CA ARG A 72 21.88 -5.45 0.55
C ARG A 72 22.46 -4.42 1.51
N GLU A 73 21.67 -3.45 1.94
CA GLU A 73 22.12 -2.34 2.80
C GLU A 73 22.57 -2.83 4.19
N ILE A 74 21.89 -3.85 4.73
CA ILE A 74 22.23 -4.44 6.03
C ILE A 74 23.47 -5.34 5.95
N LEU A 75 23.61 -6.13 4.88
CA LEU A 75 24.72 -7.09 4.75
C LEU A 75 26.02 -6.45 4.23
N PHE A 76 25.91 -5.38 3.43
CA PHE A 76 27.04 -4.70 2.80
C PHE A 76 26.96 -3.18 2.98
N PRO A 77 26.96 -2.67 4.23
CA PRO A 77 26.93 -1.23 4.48
C PRO A 77 28.21 -0.56 3.97
N ASP A 78 28.08 0.59 3.31
CA ASP A 78 29.23 1.39 2.89
C ASP A 78 29.84 2.10 4.11
N PRO A 79 31.11 1.83 4.47
CA PRO A 79 31.74 2.42 5.66
C PRO A 79 31.92 3.95 5.56
N ASN A 80 31.79 4.53 4.37
CA ASN A 80 31.95 5.97 4.16
C ASN A 80 30.64 6.76 4.37
N VAL A 81 29.51 6.08 4.52
CA VAL A 81 28.21 6.73 4.72
C VAL A 81 28.05 7.12 6.18
N HIS A 82 27.68 8.38 6.42
CA HIS A 82 27.38 8.84 7.78
C HIS A 82 26.15 8.10 8.34
N PHE A 83 26.20 7.79 9.64
CA PHE A 83 25.12 7.05 10.30
C PHE A 83 23.72 7.67 10.11
N GLY A 84 23.64 9.02 10.10
CA GLY A 84 22.37 9.72 9.85
C GLY A 84 21.80 9.48 8.44
N ASP A 85 22.66 9.50 7.42
CA ASP A 85 22.27 9.23 6.04
C ASP A 85 21.85 7.77 5.85
N TRP A 86 22.59 6.85 6.49
CA TRP A 86 22.22 5.44 6.51
C TRP A 86 20.84 5.22 7.15
N MET A 87 20.55 5.87 8.28
CA MET A 87 19.23 5.80 8.92
C MET A 87 18.12 6.34 8.02
N ILE A 88 18.37 7.45 7.31
CA ILE A 88 17.41 8.02 6.35
C ILE A 88 17.15 7.03 5.22
N LEU A 89 18.20 6.47 4.61
CA LEU A 89 18.10 5.49 3.54
C LEU A 89 17.31 4.24 3.97
N VAL A 90 17.68 3.64 5.10
CA VAL A 90 16.99 2.46 5.64
C VAL A 90 15.53 2.78 5.97
N GLY A 91 15.26 3.95 6.56
CA GLY A 91 13.91 4.41 6.86
C GLY A 91 13.03 4.53 5.61
N ILE A 92 13.57 5.11 4.53
CA ILE A 92 12.88 5.19 3.23
C ILE A 92 12.59 3.79 2.70
N ILE A 93 13.58 2.90 2.65
CA ILE A 93 13.42 1.53 2.15
C ILE A 93 12.34 0.77 2.96
N VAL A 94 12.32 0.93 4.29
CA VAL A 94 11.29 0.31 5.14
C VAL A 94 9.90 0.91 4.89
N SER A 95 9.80 2.22 4.66
CA SER A 95 8.52 2.86 4.34
C SER A 95 7.93 2.35 3.01
N TYR A 96 8.74 2.21 1.96
CA TYR A 96 8.31 1.63 0.68
C TYR A 96 7.88 0.18 0.83
N GLN A 97 8.59 -0.63 1.64
CA GLN A 97 8.18 -2.00 1.94
C GLN A 97 6.81 -2.04 2.61
N ALA A 98 6.60 -1.19 3.63
CA ALA A 98 5.33 -1.11 4.34
C ALA A 98 4.17 -0.73 3.39
N THR A 99 4.35 0.27 2.54
CA THR A 99 3.34 0.65 1.53
C THR A 99 3.02 -0.49 0.58
N MET A 100 4.05 -1.14 0.01
CA MET A 100 3.85 -2.22 -0.95
C MET A 100 3.12 -3.42 -0.33
N ILE A 101 3.46 -3.81 0.90
CA ILE A 101 2.78 -4.93 1.55
C ILE A 101 1.36 -4.58 1.99
N LEU A 102 1.11 -3.36 2.49
CA LEU A 102 -0.22 -2.90 2.86
C LEU A 102 -1.16 -2.86 1.65
N SER A 103 -0.67 -2.38 0.51
CA SER A 103 -1.44 -2.39 -0.74
C SER A 103 -1.73 -3.80 -1.25
N ALA A 104 -0.73 -4.68 -1.25
CA ALA A 104 -0.93 -6.09 -1.60
C ALA A 104 -1.99 -6.76 -0.69
N LEU A 105 -1.94 -6.52 0.63
CA LEU A 105 -2.92 -7.04 1.58
C LEU A 105 -4.32 -6.49 1.31
N PHE A 106 -4.45 -5.20 0.98
CA PHE A 106 -5.73 -4.62 0.56
C PHE A 106 -6.30 -5.34 -0.65
N HIS A 107 -5.53 -5.49 -1.72
CA HIS A 107 -6.00 -6.19 -2.91
C HIS A 107 -6.28 -7.69 -2.66
N VAL A 108 -5.58 -8.33 -1.73
CA VAL A 108 -5.89 -9.72 -1.34
C VAL A 108 -7.22 -9.83 -0.61
N PHE A 109 -7.49 -8.94 0.36
CA PHE A 109 -8.63 -9.03 1.28
C PHE A 109 -9.84 -8.16 0.90
N SER A 110 -9.79 -7.38 -0.18
CA SER A 110 -10.89 -6.53 -0.64
C SER A 110 -12.19 -7.30 -0.88
N CYS A 111 -12.11 -8.59 -1.24
CA CYS A 111 -13.27 -9.44 -1.49
C CYS A 111 -13.85 -10.15 -0.24
N HIS A 112 -13.27 -9.96 0.95
CA HIS A 112 -13.68 -10.70 2.15
C HIS A 112 -15.03 -10.21 2.70
N SER A 113 -15.06 -8.98 3.20
CA SER A 113 -16.26 -8.31 3.69
C SER A 113 -16.08 -6.81 3.62
N LYS A 114 -17.18 -6.05 3.64
CA LYS A 114 -17.16 -4.59 3.56
C LYS A 114 -16.24 -3.95 4.61
N SER A 115 -16.36 -4.39 5.86
CA SER A 115 -15.54 -3.87 6.96
C SER A 115 -14.05 -4.19 6.79
N VAL A 116 -13.71 -5.42 6.37
CA VAL A 116 -12.31 -5.79 6.13
C VAL A 116 -11.74 -4.98 4.97
N SER A 117 -12.47 -4.86 3.86
CA SER A 117 -12.05 -4.06 2.71
C SER A 117 -11.81 -2.60 3.07
N GLN A 118 -12.71 -1.97 3.82
CA GLN A 118 -12.56 -0.57 4.26
C GLN A 118 -11.38 -0.37 5.21
N ASN A 119 -11.17 -1.29 6.17
CA ASN A 119 -10.05 -1.23 7.09
C ASN A 119 -8.72 -1.41 6.36
N CYS A 120 -8.63 -2.40 5.45
CA CYS A 120 -7.44 -2.61 4.64
C CYS A 120 -7.15 -1.42 3.72
N LEU A 121 -8.17 -0.84 3.09
CA LEU A 121 -8.02 0.37 2.27
C LEU A 121 -7.49 1.55 3.11
N SER A 122 -8.00 1.73 4.32
CA SER A 122 -7.53 2.79 5.22
C SER A 122 -6.06 2.61 5.60
N LEU A 123 -5.62 1.36 5.82
CA LEU A 123 -4.22 1.05 6.09
C LEU A 123 -3.33 1.22 4.85
N ASP A 124 -3.80 0.85 3.67
CA ASP A 124 -3.08 1.07 2.41
C ASP A 124 -2.83 2.56 2.17
N LEU A 125 -3.89 3.37 2.29
CA LEU A 125 -3.79 4.83 2.17
C LEU A 125 -2.88 5.47 3.24
N LEU A 126 -2.90 4.95 4.48
CA LEU A 126 -1.95 5.37 5.52
C LEU A 126 -0.51 5.00 5.12
N GLY A 127 -0.30 3.82 4.55
CA GLY A 127 0.98 3.37 4.02
C GLY A 127 1.52 4.32 2.94
N ILE A 128 0.68 4.72 1.98
CA ILE A 128 1.04 5.69 0.94
C ILE A 128 1.44 7.03 1.58
N SER A 129 0.62 7.53 2.51
CA SER A 129 0.89 8.81 3.22
C SER A 129 2.21 8.81 3.97
N LEU A 130 2.52 7.73 4.71
CA LEU A 130 3.78 7.62 5.47
C LEU A 130 5.01 7.49 4.57
N CYS A 131 4.90 6.77 3.45
CA CYS A 131 5.98 6.66 2.46
C CYS A 131 6.24 7.98 1.74
N LEU A 132 5.18 8.70 1.36
CA LEU A 132 5.32 10.05 0.81
C LEU A 132 6.01 10.97 1.82
N LEU A 133 5.58 10.95 3.08
CA LEU A 133 6.23 11.73 4.13
C LEU A 133 7.74 11.40 4.23
N SER A 134 8.10 10.12 4.28
CA SER A 134 9.52 9.71 4.33
C SER A 134 10.32 10.22 3.12
N THR A 135 9.74 10.13 1.93
CA THR A 135 10.35 10.60 0.68
C THR A 135 10.53 12.12 0.67
N TYR A 136 9.52 12.87 1.13
CA TYR A 136 9.62 14.34 1.21
C TYR A 136 10.62 14.79 2.28
N LEU A 137 10.59 14.21 3.48
CA LEU A 137 11.51 14.60 4.55
C LEU A 137 12.97 14.35 4.16
N SER A 138 13.25 13.22 3.53
CA SER A 138 14.59 12.91 3.01
C SER A 138 15.00 13.84 1.87
N GLY A 139 14.10 14.09 0.91
CA GLY A 139 14.34 15.04 -0.18
C GLY A 139 14.68 16.46 0.33
N ILE A 140 13.93 16.95 1.32
CA ILE A 140 14.18 18.25 1.96
C ILE A 140 15.52 18.25 2.71
N TYR A 141 15.81 17.18 3.45
CA TYR A 141 17.06 17.05 4.19
C TYR A 141 18.28 17.20 3.27
N TYR A 142 18.27 16.55 2.11
CA TYR A 142 19.36 16.62 1.14
C TYR A 142 19.35 17.92 0.30
N ALA A 143 18.17 18.43 -0.08
CA ALA A 143 18.05 19.67 -0.84
C ALA A 143 18.61 20.88 -0.09
N PHE A 144 18.41 20.93 1.24
CA PHE A 144 18.86 22.01 2.11
C PHE A 144 19.96 21.55 3.07
N TYR A 145 20.81 20.61 2.64
CA TYR A 145 21.82 20.00 3.51
C TYR A 145 22.71 21.05 4.22
N CYS A 146 23.12 22.09 3.48
CA CYS A 146 23.98 23.17 3.97
C CYS A 146 23.23 24.36 4.58
N ASP A 147 21.90 24.45 4.42
CA ASP A 147 21.09 25.57 4.92
C ASP A 147 20.13 25.09 6.01
N LEU A 148 20.58 25.19 7.25
CA LEU A 148 19.86 24.67 8.42
C LEU A 148 18.51 25.37 8.65
N PHE A 149 18.40 26.65 8.28
CA PHE A 149 17.18 27.40 8.49
C PHE A 149 16.07 26.89 7.57
N TRP A 150 16.32 26.88 6.27
CA TRP A 150 15.34 26.39 5.29
C TRP A 150 15.04 24.91 5.47
N ARG A 151 16.05 24.10 5.78
CA ARG A 151 15.86 22.68 6.08
C ARG A 151 14.87 22.48 7.22
N ASN A 152 15.09 23.11 8.37
CA ASN A 152 14.23 22.91 9.54
C ASN A 152 12.83 23.51 9.31
N PHE A 153 12.73 24.64 8.62
CA PHE A 153 11.44 25.24 8.27
C PHE A 153 10.60 24.29 7.41
N TYR A 154 11.17 23.73 6.33
CA TYR A 154 10.43 22.81 5.46
C TYR A 154 10.15 21.45 6.11
N LEU A 155 11.10 20.89 6.87
CA LEU A 155 10.88 19.63 7.59
C LEU A 155 9.72 19.73 8.60
N THR A 156 9.66 20.82 9.37
CA THR A 156 8.60 21.01 10.39
C THR A 156 7.25 21.30 9.77
N THR A 157 7.19 22.14 8.74
CA THR A 157 5.94 22.49 8.06
C THR A 157 5.35 21.31 7.29
N VAL A 158 6.15 20.62 6.47
CA VAL A 158 5.70 19.43 5.72
C VAL A 158 5.34 18.28 6.68
N GLY A 159 6.16 18.05 7.71
CA GLY A 159 5.85 17.07 8.75
C GLY A 159 4.51 17.35 9.44
N GLY A 160 4.25 18.62 9.81
CA GLY A 160 2.99 19.04 10.40
C GLY A 160 1.78 18.80 9.49
N ILE A 161 1.88 19.14 8.20
CA ILE A 161 0.81 18.93 7.22
C ILE A 161 0.47 17.44 7.09
N PHE A 162 1.47 16.57 6.97
CA PHE A 162 1.25 15.13 6.86
C PHE A 162 0.65 14.50 8.12
N ILE A 163 1.07 14.96 9.31
CA ILE A 163 0.48 14.48 10.58
C ILE A 163 -1.02 14.83 10.62
N ILE A 164 -1.38 16.07 10.27
CA ILE A 164 -2.77 16.52 10.23
C ILE A 164 -3.57 15.71 9.19
N ALA A 165 -3.03 15.52 7.98
CA ALA A 165 -3.67 14.75 6.93
C ALA A 165 -3.88 13.28 7.32
N SER A 166 -2.87 12.65 7.91
CA SER A 166 -2.93 11.25 8.35
C SER A 166 -3.93 11.06 9.51
N ALA A 167 -3.97 12.01 10.45
CA ALA A 167 -4.96 12.00 11.53
C ALA A 167 -6.40 12.18 11.01
N ALA A 168 -6.60 13.04 10.01
CA ALA A 168 -7.89 13.20 9.35
C ALA A 168 -8.31 11.92 8.60
N GLN A 169 -7.37 11.22 7.96
CA GLN A 169 -7.65 9.98 7.23
C GLN A 169 -8.10 8.83 8.14
N LEU A 170 -7.58 8.77 9.37
CA LEU A 170 -8.00 7.78 10.37
C LEU A 170 -9.28 8.19 11.12
N TRP A 171 -9.87 9.36 10.80
CA TRP A 171 -11.05 9.85 11.48
C TRP A 171 -12.30 9.06 11.06
N PRO A 172 -13.06 8.46 12.01
CA PRO A 172 -14.15 7.52 11.72
C PRO A 172 -15.27 8.05 10.82
N LYS A 173 -15.50 9.38 10.80
CA LYS A 173 -16.50 10.01 9.90
C LYS A 173 -16.01 10.11 8.46
N ILE A 174 -14.72 10.30 8.23
CA ILE A 174 -14.14 10.40 6.87
C ILE A 174 -14.04 9.01 6.23
N THR A 175 -13.97 7.94 7.04
CA THR A 175 -14.01 6.54 6.59
C THR A 175 -15.40 6.02 6.20
N GLN A 176 -16.48 6.81 6.41
CA GLN A 176 -17.83 6.43 5.98
C GLN A 176 -17.95 6.39 4.44
N ASP A 177 -18.90 5.61 3.92
CA ASP A 177 -19.10 5.41 2.47
C ASP A 177 -19.46 6.71 1.72
N GLU A 178 -20.08 7.67 2.40
CA GLU A 178 -20.47 8.96 1.84
C GLU A 178 -19.27 9.79 1.34
N TYR A 179 -18.07 9.53 1.88
CA TYR A 179 -16.83 10.18 1.47
C TYR A 179 -15.92 9.28 0.62
N ALA A 180 -16.39 8.11 0.17
CA ALA A 180 -15.62 7.22 -0.70
C ALA A 180 -15.19 7.90 -2.01
N PHE A 181 -16.02 8.81 -2.53
CA PHE A 181 -15.70 9.64 -3.70
C PHE A 181 -14.43 10.48 -3.49
N TYR A 182 -14.25 11.07 -2.30
CA TYR A 182 -13.06 11.89 -1.98
C TYR A 182 -11.80 11.06 -1.75
N ARG A 183 -11.92 9.74 -1.51
CA ARG A 183 -10.78 8.82 -1.38
C ARG A 183 -10.29 8.27 -2.73
N ASN A 184 -11.12 8.36 -3.77
CA ASN A 184 -10.86 7.83 -5.11
C ASN A 184 -10.55 8.94 -6.13
N VAL A 185 -10.15 10.13 -5.67
CA VAL A 185 -9.67 11.22 -6.55
C VAL A 185 -8.16 11.05 -6.71
N ASP A 186 -7.76 9.97 -7.38
CA ASP A 186 -6.44 9.78 -7.99
C ASP A 186 -6.65 9.09 -9.36
#